data_AF-A0A8H5D7X4-F1
#
_entry.id   AF-A0A8H5D7X4-F1
#
_cell.length_a   1.000
_cell.length_b   1.000
_cell.length_c   1.000
_cell.angle_alpha   90.00
_cell.angle_beta   90.00
_cell.angle_gamma   90.00
#
_symmetry.space_group_name_H-M   'P 1'
#
loop_
_entity.id
_entity.type
_entity.pdbx_description
1 polymer ?
#
loop_
_entity_poly.entity_id
_entity_poly.type
_entity_poly.pdbx_seq_one_letter_code
_entity_poly.pdbx_strand_id
1 'polypeptide(L)'
;MSAKTVALTGNAFITTAATGTSELINSNGLANWNNANTITSVYFRMASAGSVTVGLNAYLAGSNNSTVRVTINGTAFTVQLAGTTPKTYPVGTVNVTTPGYVKVDLQGMTKDGGFFGDVSGLSVTTTSALNFANIPADYYWSRRGPSVHMNYTTPANTEYFYTEVTVPVGQDAVGSYFMVTGFDGGYSGIQVKENERWILFSVWDADNGQKTTLVSKGNGVVDNSFGGEGTGGQSYLVFNWVAGNTYKFITRIRPDTATGSTLYSAWFFAPESNAWRYLATWKRPSTNTYQSGNHSFLENFIDTNGYAGRRVQYGNQWARNVNGTWSEVTAGHFTGDATATNAQRMDYAGGLENGRFYLRNGGFFADYVPLNQNFTRPATGQQPTINVDTLPTQ
;
A
#
# COMPACT_ATOMS: atom_id res chain seq x y z
N MET A 1 23.10 13.25 24.54
CA MET A 1 21.77 13.09 23.90
C MET A 1 21.17 11.79 24.38
N SER A 2 19.88 11.74 24.69
CA SER A 2 19.23 10.48 25.11
C SER A 2 18.97 9.59 23.91
N ALA A 3 19.15 8.28 24.09
CA ALA A 3 18.79 7.29 23.08
C ALA A 3 17.27 7.27 22.88
N LYS A 4 16.83 7.09 21.64
CA LYS A 4 15.44 6.78 21.27
C LYS A 4 15.33 5.29 21.00
N THR A 5 14.24 4.68 21.45
CA THR A 5 13.96 3.27 21.18
C THR A 5 13.13 3.15 19.90
N VAL A 6 13.70 2.52 18.87
CA VAL A 6 12.99 2.10 17.66
C VAL A 6 12.51 0.66 17.89
N ALA A 7 11.23 0.48 18.23
CA ALA A 7 10.67 -0.83 18.55
C ALA A 7 10.56 -1.70 17.29
N LEU A 8 11.04 -2.95 17.35
CA LEU A 8 10.98 -3.87 16.21
C LEU A 8 9.53 -4.18 15.82
N THR A 9 8.62 -4.24 16.80
CA THR A 9 7.19 -4.51 16.60
C THR A 9 6.54 -3.62 15.54
N GLY A 10 6.95 -2.36 15.41
CA GLY A 10 6.41 -1.42 14.42
C GLY A 10 7.31 -1.18 13.21
N ASN A 11 8.59 -1.54 13.30
CA ASN A 11 9.63 -1.05 12.38
C ASN A 11 10.48 -2.14 11.74
N ALA A 12 10.18 -3.42 12.00
CA ALA A 12 10.97 -4.55 11.51
C ALA A 12 10.19 -5.51 10.60
N PHE A 13 10.94 -6.16 9.71
CA PHE A 13 10.42 -7.09 8.72
C PHE A 13 11.42 -8.24 8.55
N ILE A 14 10.92 -9.46 8.34
CA ILE A 14 11.74 -10.57 7.85
C ILE A 14 11.91 -10.35 6.35
N THR A 15 13.09 -9.87 5.94
CA THR A 15 13.37 -9.47 4.54
C THR A 15 14.10 -10.54 3.76
N THR A 16 14.60 -11.57 4.44
CA THR A 16 15.04 -12.83 3.84
C THR A 16 14.62 -13.94 4.77
N ALA A 17 13.72 -14.81 4.31
CA ALA A 17 13.27 -15.98 5.05
C ALA A 17 14.00 -17.22 4.54
N ALA A 18 14.50 -18.04 5.46
CA ALA A 18 15.02 -19.35 5.11
C ALA A 18 13.87 -20.36 4.98
N THR A 19 14.11 -21.47 4.28
CA THR A 19 13.13 -22.56 4.20
C THR A 19 12.80 -23.07 5.60
N GLY A 20 11.51 -23.11 5.95
CA GLY A 20 11.05 -23.54 7.28
C GLY A 20 11.24 -22.50 8.40
N THR A 21 11.43 -21.21 8.05
CA THR A 21 11.51 -20.09 9.01
C THR A 21 10.35 -20.11 10.01
N SER A 22 10.68 -20.07 11.29
CA SER A 22 9.76 -19.89 12.42
C SER A 22 9.84 -18.48 13.01
N GLU A 23 10.79 -17.68 12.53
CA GLU A 23 11.03 -16.31 12.96
C GLU A 23 9.84 -15.42 12.65
N LEU A 24 9.51 -14.54 13.58
CA LEU A 24 8.44 -13.58 13.43
C LEU A 24 8.73 -12.30 14.19
N ILE A 25 8.02 -11.25 13.79
CA ILE A 25 7.89 -10.03 14.56
C ILE A 25 6.57 -10.12 15.32
N ASN A 26 6.63 -10.25 16.65
CA ASN A 26 5.46 -10.28 17.52
C ASN A 26 5.39 -9.00 18.39
N SER A 27 4.50 -8.94 19.37
CA SER A 27 4.33 -7.80 20.26
C SER A 27 5.60 -7.40 21.03
N ASN A 28 6.54 -8.33 21.23
CA ASN A 28 7.81 -8.13 21.92
C ASN A 28 8.99 -7.88 20.97
N GLY A 29 8.77 -7.86 19.64
CA GLY A 29 9.81 -7.67 18.63
C GLY A 29 10.16 -8.96 17.89
N LEU A 30 11.43 -9.13 17.52
CA LEU A 30 11.92 -10.33 16.84
C LEU A 30 12.04 -11.48 17.85
N ALA A 31 11.35 -12.58 17.54
CA ALA A 31 11.32 -13.81 18.35
C ALA A 31 11.52 -15.05 17.48
N ASN A 32 11.69 -16.21 18.12
CA ASN A 32 11.97 -17.50 17.49
C ASN A 32 13.19 -17.50 16.56
N TRP A 33 14.13 -16.56 16.76
CA TRP A 33 15.26 -16.34 15.88
C TRP A 33 16.27 -17.47 15.98
N ASN A 34 16.25 -18.42 15.04
CA ASN A 34 17.06 -19.64 15.13
C ASN A 34 17.83 -19.99 13.84
N ASN A 35 17.56 -19.36 12.70
CA ASN A 35 18.23 -19.64 11.44
C ASN A 35 19.19 -18.51 11.03
N ALA A 36 20.47 -18.85 10.78
CA ALA A 36 21.52 -17.90 10.39
C ALA A 36 21.32 -17.31 8.99
N ASN A 37 20.47 -17.94 8.16
CA ASN A 37 20.13 -17.47 6.82
C ASN A 37 18.93 -16.51 6.82
N THR A 38 18.23 -16.37 7.94
CA THR A 38 17.14 -15.39 8.09
C THR A 38 17.74 -14.00 8.34
N ILE A 39 17.26 -13.00 7.60
CA ILE A 39 17.60 -11.59 7.80
C ILE A 39 16.36 -10.83 8.23
N THR A 40 16.47 -10.15 9.37
CA THR A 40 15.46 -9.20 9.84
C THR A 40 15.99 -7.79 9.63
N SER A 41 15.24 -6.94 8.93
CA SER A 41 15.62 -5.54 8.71
C SER A 41 14.74 -4.62 9.55
N VAL A 42 15.36 -3.67 10.24
CA VAL A 42 14.71 -2.60 11.01
C VAL A 42 14.99 -1.26 10.36
N TYR A 43 13.98 -0.40 10.29
CA TYR A 43 14.07 0.87 9.58
C TYR A 43 13.73 2.06 10.47
N PHE A 44 14.49 3.14 10.35
CA PHE A 44 14.16 4.45 10.91
C PHE A 44 14.73 5.54 10.00
N ARG A 45 14.13 6.73 9.97
CA ARG A 45 14.56 7.83 9.09
C ARG A 45 15.29 8.91 9.87
N MET A 46 16.41 9.39 9.35
CA MET A 46 17.11 10.59 9.81
C MET A 46 16.74 11.79 8.94
N ALA A 47 16.30 12.89 9.55
CA ALA A 47 15.90 14.12 8.86
C ALA A 47 17.07 14.90 8.24
N SER A 48 18.30 14.63 8.68
CA SER A 48 19.54 15.28 8.24
C SER A 48 20.69 14.29 8.17
N ALA A 49 21.72 14.61 7.40
CA ALA A 49 22.99 13.90 7.47
C ALA A 49 23.60 14.03 8.88
N GLY A 50 24.36 13.03 9.31
CA GLY A 50 25.01 13.04 10.61
C GLY A 50 25.42 11.65 11.10
N SER A 51 26.07 11.63 12.25
CA SER A 51 26.44 10.39 12.92
C SER A 51 25.26 9.76 13.64
N VAL A 52 25.19 8.43 13.63
CA VAL A 52 24.21 7.64 14.39
C VAL A 52 24.88 6.46 15.07
N THR A 53 24.67 6.36 16.38
CA THR A 53 25.10 5.23 17.21
C THR A 53 23.90 4.33 17.48
N VAL A 54 24.07 3.03 17.26
CA VAL A 54 23.03 2.00 17.46
C VAL A 54 23.45 1.05 18.57
N GLY A 55 22.50 0.70 19.43
CA GLY A 55 22.54 -0.42 20.36
C GLY A 55 21.38 -1.39 20.07
N LEU A 56 21.57 -2.67 20.42
CA LEU A 56 20.57 -3.73 20.25
C LEU A 56 19.92 -4.03 21.60
N ASN A 57 18.62 -3.82 21.76
CA ASN A 57 17.89 -4.14 22.99
C ASN A 57 17.43 -5.60 22.90
N ALA A 58 18.11 -6.48 23.65
CA ALA A 58 17.94 -7.92 23.50
C ALA A 58 18.13 -8.69 24.82
N TYR A 59 17.71 -9.95 24.81
CA TYR A 59 18.06 -10.96 25.80
C TYR A 59 18.08 -12.35 25.15
N LEU A 60 18.59 -13.34 25.87
CA LEU A 60 18.60 -14.72 25.42
C LEU A 60 17.58 -15.56 26.19
N ALA A 61 16.66 -16.19 25.46
CA ALA A 61 15.85 -17.30 25.95
C ALA A 61 16.24 -18.56 25.17
N GLY A 62 16.58 -19.64 25.89
CA GLY A 62 17.00 -20.90 25.27
C GLY A 62 18.46 -20.94 24.76
N SER A 63 19.27 -19.92 25.06
CA SER A 63 20.72 -19.86 24.86
C SER A 63 21.35 -19.05 26.01
N ASN A 64 22.64 -19.21 26.26
CA ASN A 64 23.40 -18.37 27.21
C ASN A 64 24.34 -17.40 26.50
N ASN A 65 24.80 -17.76 25.29
CA ASN A 65 25.65 -16.96 24.44
C ASN A 65 25.23 -17.10 22.97
N SER A 66 25.27 -16.00 22.24
CA SER A 66 25.16 -16.00 20.79
C SER A 66 26.00 -14.89 20.17
N THR A 67 26.40 -15.09 18.93
CA THR A 67 26.99 -14.06 18.08
C THR A 67 26.01 -13.72 16.98
N VAL A 68 25.78 -12.42 16.78
CA VAL A 68 24.95 -11.90 15.69
C VAL A 68 25.73 -10.87 14.90
N ARG A 69 25.42 -10.76 13.60
CA ARG A 69 25.87 -9.67 12.74
C ARG A 69 24.77 -8.63 12.67
N VAL A 70 25.13 -7.39 12.98
CA VAL A 70 24.26 -6.22 12.80
C VAL A 70 24.87 -5.33 11.73
N THR A 71 24.14 -5.07 10.65
CA THR A 71 24.63 -4.27 9.52
C THR A 71 23.85 -2.96 9.42
N ILE A 72 24.51 -1.83 9.67
CA ILE A 72 23.91 -0.49 9.63
C ILE A 72 24.32 0.17 8.31
N ASN A 73 23.37 0.39 7.39
CA ASN A 73 23.63 0.93 6.05
C ASN A 73 24.85 0.29 5.35
N GLY A 74 24.90 -1.05 5.35
CA GLY A 74 25.99 -1.82 4.73
C GLY A 74 27.25 -2.00 5.58
N THR A 75 27.40 -1.28 6.71
CA THR A 75 28.54 -1.45 7.61
C THR A 75 28.23 -2.52 8.65
N ALA A 76 28.96 -3.64 8.63
CA ALA A 76 28.73 -4.79 9.48
C ALA A 76 29.48 -4.71 10.81
N PHE A 77 28.79 -5.06 11.90
CA PHE A 77 29.29 -5.18 13.26
C PHE A 77 29.01 -6.58 13.78
N THR A 78 29.97 -7.16 14.50
CA THR A 78 29.78 -8.45 15.19
C THR A 78 29.46 -8.17 16.65
N VAL A 79 28.31 -8.63 17.11
CA VAL A 79 27.79 -8.36 18.46
C VAL A 79 27.68 -9.68 19.21
N GLN A 80 28.31 -9.73 20.39
CA GLN A 80 28.23 -10.86 21.30
C GLN A 80 27.10 -10.62 22.30
N LEU A 81 26.10 -11.50 22.30
CA LEU A 81 24.98 -11.48 23.24
C LEU A 81 25.25 -12.50 24.34
N ALA A 82 25.00 -12.10 25.59
CA ALA A 82 25.25 -12.96 26.75
C ALA A 82 24.32 -12.61 27.91
N GLY A 83 23.67 -13.63 28.43
CA GLY A 83 22.75 -13.55 29.56
C GLY A 83 21.26 -13.43 29.18
N THR A 84 20.42 -13.76 30.16
CA THR A 84 18.97 -13.92 29.99
C THR A 84 18.16 -12.69 30.39
N THR A 85 18.80 -11.67 30.96
CA THR A 85 18.14 -10.41 31.36
C THR A 85 18.16 -9.40 30.20
N PRO A 86 17.03 -8.74 29.88
CA PRO A 86 16.97 -7.65 28.91
C PRO A 86 17.97 -6.53 29.19
N LYS A 87 18.79 -6.20 28.19
CA LYS A 87 19.72 -5.08 28.22
C LYS A 87 20.04 -4.57 26.81
N THR A 88 20.72 -3.43 26.74
CA THR A 88 21.23 -2.89 25.49
C THR A 88 22.66 -3.37 25.25
N TYR A 89 22.90 -4.00 24.12
CA TYR A 89 24.23 -4.36 23.62
C TYR A 89 24.73 -3.27 22.67
N PRO A 90 25.91 -2.67 22.89
CA PRO A 90 26.48 -1.72 21.95
C PRO A 90 26.71 -2.39 20.59
N VAL A 91 26.32 -1.73 19.49
CA VAL A 91 26.59 -2.21 18.13
C VAL A 91 27.73 -1.41 17.51
N GLY A 92 27.52 -0.11 17.32
CA GLY A 92 28.49 0.72 16.62
C GLY A 92 27.92 2.06 16.19
N THR A 93 28.76 2.85 15.53
CA THR A 93 28.42 4.17 15.00
C THR A 93 28.74 4.23 13.52
N VAL A 94 27.85 4.82 12.73
CA VAL A 94 28.08 5.11 11.31
C VAL A 94 27.74 6.56 10.99
N ASN A 95 28.28 7.07 9.88
CA ASN A 95 27.94 8.38 9.36
C ASN A 95 26.96 8.23 8.20
N VAL A 96 25.80 8.88 8.31
CA VAL A 96 24.77 8.96 7.26
C VAL A 96 25.00 10.26 6.49
N THR A 97 25.29 10.15 5.19
CA THR A 97 25.74 11.29 4.36
C THR A 97 24.59 12.11 3.79
N THR A 98 23.37 11.57 3.74
CA THR A 98 22.17 12.24 3.22
C THR A 98 20.95 11.92 4.09
N PRO A 99 19.98 12.84 4.21
CA PRO A 99 18.70 12.54 4.85
C PRO A 99 18.04 11.32 4.22
N GLY A 100 17.42 10.46 5.03
CA GLY A 100 16.77 9.26 4.51
C GLY A 100 16.63 8.16 5.54
N TYR A 101 16.11 7.02 5.08
CA TYR A 101 16.02 5.82 5.92
C TYR A 101 17.39 5.19 6.16
N VAL A 102 17.61 4.79 7.39
CA VAL A 102 18.69 3.92 7.83
C VAL A 102 18.11 2.52 7.95
N LYS A 103 18.75 1.57 7.27
CA LYS A 103 18.43 0.15 7.36
C LYS A 103 19.42 -0.52 8.30
N VAL A 104 18.89 -1.29 9.26
CA VAL A 104 19.66 -2.10 10.19
C VAL A 104 19.28 -3.57 10.01
N ASP A 105 20.17 -4.36 9.42
CA ASP A 105 19.96 -5.80 9.22
C ASP A 105 20.50 -6.59 10.41
N LEU A 106 19.73 -7.55 10.88
CA LEU A 106 20.06 -8.49 11.95
C LEU A 106 20.18 -9.90 11.34
N GLN A 107 21.34 -10.53 11.53
CA GLN A 107 21.61 -11.88 11.04
C GLN A 107 22.30 -12.72 12.14
N GLY A 108 21.80 -13.94 12.37
CA GLY A 108 22.42 -14.87 13.33
C GLY A 108 23.76 -15.41 12.81
N MET A 109 24.73 -15.66 13.68
CA MET A 109 26.00 -16.29 13.30
C MET A 109 26.24 -17.60 14.05
N THR A 110 26.39 -17.52 15.37
CA THR A 110 26.61 -18.69 16.25
C THR A 110 25.73 -18.57 17.49
N LYS A 111 25.39 -19.70 18.10
CA LYS A 111 24.59 -19.79 19.33
C LYS A 111 24.92 -21.08 20.06
N ASP A 112 24.89 -21.06 21.39
CA ASP A 112 25.13 -22.24 22.23
C ASP A 112 23.84 -22.99 22.61
N GLY A 113 22.70 -22.55 22.08
CA GLY A 113 21.40 -23.18 22.31
C GLY A 113 20.42 -23.03 21.14
N GLY A 114 19.14 -22.91 21.48
CA GLY A 114 18.02 -22.94 20.53
C GLY A 114 17.92 -21.68 19.66
N PHE A 115 18.24 -20.51 20.19
CA PHE A 115 17.95 -19.21 19.56
C PHE A 115 19.13 -18.24 19.62
N PHE A 116 19.21 -17.32 18.65
CA PHE A 116 20.18 -16.22 18.65
C PHE A 116 19.79 -15.12 19.64
N GLY A 117 18.51 -15.01 20.01
CA GLY A 117 18.01 -14.08 21.01
C GLY A 117 16.66 -13.48 20.64
N ASP A 118 16.04 -12.83 21.62
CA ASP A 118 14.84 -12.01 21.45
C ASP A 118 15.25 -10.54 21.41
N VAL A 119 14.77 -9.80 20.41
CA VAL A 119 15.16 -8.40 20.19
C VAL A 119 13.93 -7.51 20.19
N SER A 120 13.82 -6.60 21.15
CA SER A 120 12.66 -5.72 21.29
C SER A 120 12.78 -4.41 20.53
N GLY A 121 14.00 -3.90 20.38
CA GLY A 121 14.22 -2.60 19.77
C GLY A 121 15.67 -2.31 19.44
N LEU A 122 15.89 -1.22 18.72
CA LEU A 122 17.18 -0.54 18.63
C LEU A 122 17.20 0.65 19.58
N SER A 123 18.31 0.84 20.30
CA SER A 123 18.61 2.10 20.98
C SER A 123 19.41 2.99 20.02
N VAL A 124 18.83 4.09 19.57
CA VAL A 124 19.40 4.97 18.53
C VAL A 124 19.76 6.32 19.13
N THR A 125 21.01 6.73 18.98
CA THR A 125 21.50 8.05 19.42
C THR A 125 22.06 8.82 18.23
N THR A 126 21.51 10.01 17.98
CA THR A 126 21.96 10.93 16.92
C THR A 126 21.50 12.36 17.25
N THR A 127 22.14 13.36 16.63
CA THR A 127 21.66 14.76 16.64
C THR A 127 20.51 14.99 15.66
N SER A 128 20.32 14.11 14.67
CA SER A 128 19.26 14.24 13.67
C SER A 128 17.88 13.93 14.27
N ALA A 129 16.84 14.65 13.84
CA ALA A 129 15.47 14.26 14.14
C ALA A 129 15.16 12.90 13.50
N LEU A 130 14.54 12.01 14.28
CA LEU A 130 14.18 10.67 13.84
C LEU A 130 12.68 10.59 13.50
N ASN A 131 12.36 9.91 12.41
CA ASN A 131 10.99 9.49 12.09
C ASN A 131 10.96 7.96 11.97
N PHE A 132 10.04 7.34 12.69
CA PHE A 132 9.81 5.90 12.72
C PHE A 132 8.41 5.67 13.32
N ALA A 133 7.87 4.46 13.18
CA ALA A 133 6.61 4.12 13.81
C ALA A 133 6.80 4.12 15.33
N ASN A 134 6.23 5.12 16.00
CA ASN A 134 6.39 5.37 17.43
C ASN A 134 5.05 5.40 18.18
N ILE A 135 3.93 5.13 17.50
CA ILE A 135 2.60 4.98 18.08
C ILE A 135 2.26 3.48 18.13
N PRO A 136 2.33 2.81 19.30
CA PRO A 136 2.13 1.37 19.40
C PRO A 136 0.77 0.86 18.91
N ALA A 137 -0.28 1.65 19.10
CA ALA A 137 -1.63 1.31 18.62
C ALA A 137 -1.70 1.23 17.08
N ASP A 138 -0.79 1.90 16.37
CA ASP A 138 -0.78 2.01 14.92
C ASP A 138 0.28 1.13 14.27
N TYR A 139 0.95 0.23 15.00
CA TYR A 139 2.03 -0.59 14.43
C TYR A 139 1.58 -1.45 13.26
N TYR A 140 0.37 -2.03 13.31
CA TYR A 140 -0.18 -2.77 12.17
C TYR A 140 -0.27 -1.90 10.90
N TRP A 141 -0.83 -0.69 11.02
CA TRP A 141 -0.96 0.27 9.92
C TRP A 141 0.38 0.83 9.45
N SER A 142 1.27 1.15 10.39
CA SER A 142 2.62 1.65 10.10
C SER A 142 3.48 0.63 9.37
N ARG A 143 3.30 -0.66 9.67
CA ARG A 143 3.96 -1.75 8.96
C ARG A 143 3.40 -1.97 7.57
N ARG A 144 2.08 -1.88 7.37
CA ARG A 144 1.48 -1.80 6.01
C ARG A 144 2.11 -0.64 5.23
N GLY A 145 2.28 0.50 5.87
CA GLY A 145 2.86 1.69 5.29
C GLY A 145 1.79 2.68 4.80
N PRO A 146 2.23 3.85 4.31
CA PRO A 146 1.34 4.95 3.97
C PRO A 146 0.62 4.69 2.65
N SER A 147 -0.69 4.47 2.69
CA SER A 147 -1.52 4.52 1.47
C SER A 147 -1.54 5.95 0.93
N VAL A 148 -1.47 6.07 -0.40
CA VAL A 148 -1.46 7.36 -1.10
C VAL A 148 -2.55 7.41 -2.15
N HIS A 149 -3.04 8.61 -2.43
CA HIS A 149 -4.20 8.84 -3.29
C HIS A 149 -3.95 9.97 -4.29
N MET A 150 -4.58 9.88 -5.45
CA MET A 150 -4.70 10.96 -6.42
C MET A 150 -6.19 11.23 -6.65
N ASN A 151 -6.66 12.39 -6.24
CA ASN A 151 -8.07 12.78 -6.30
C ASN A 151 -8.32 13.65 -7.53
N TYR A 152 -9.45 13.46 -8.19
CA TYR A 152 -9.79 14.12 -9.43
C TYR A 152 -11.12 14.85 -9.31
N THR A 153 -11.18 16.08 -9.83
CA THR A 153 -12.43 16.82 -9.95
C THR A 153 -13.07 16.54 -11.30
N THR A 154 -14.28 15.99 -11.28
CA THR A 154 -15.09 15.75 -12.47
C THR A 154 -16.25 16.76 -12.55
N PRO A 155 -16.77 17.06 -13.76
CA PRO A 155 -17.94 17.93 -13.89
C PRO A 155 -19.19 17.35 -13.19
N ALA A 156 -20.14 18.22 -12.85
CA ALA A 156 -21.43 17.79 -12.32
C ALA A 156 -22.18 16.86 -13.30
N ASN A 157 -23.05 15.99 -12.77
CA ASN A 157 -23.82 15.01 -13.54
C ASN A 157 -22.94 14.06 -14.39
N THR A 158 -21.71 13.78 -13.93
CA THR A 158 -20.84 12.78 -14.56
C THR A 158 -21.40 11.39 -14.29
N GLU A 159 -21.76 10.66 -15.34
CA GLU A 159 -22.30 9.30 -15.22
C GLU A 159 -21.19 8.25 -15.34
N TYR A 160 -20.21 8.47 -16.20
CA TYR A 160 -19.07 7.57 -16.39
C TYR A 160 -17.74 8.22 -16.03
N PHE A 161 -16.86 7.46 -15.40
CA PHE A 161 -15.48 7.85 -15.14
C PHE A 161 -14.53 6.77 -15.67
N TYR A 162 -13.62 7.17 -16.56
CA TYR A 162 -12.64 6.32 -17.23
C TYR A 162 -11.22 6.68 -16.78
N THR A 163 -10.39 5.66 -16.54
CA THR A 163 -8.96 5.81 -16.20
C THR A 163 -8.16 4.62 -16.73
N GLU A 164 -6.91 4.86 -17.13
CA GLU A 164 -5.93 3.83 -17.47
C GLU A 164 -4.95 3.60 -16.33
N VAL A 165 -4.58 2.34 -16.08
CA VAL A 165 -3.59 1.96 -15.07
C VAL A 165 -2.46 1.17 -15.70
N THR A 166 -1.22 1.50 -15.33
CA THR A 166 -0.03 0.71 -15.69
C THR A 166 0.81 0.52 -14.44
N VAL A 167 1.00 -0.74 -14.05
CA VAL A 167 1.94 -1.09 -12.97
C VAL A 167 3.27 -1.45 -13.63
N PRO A 168 4.37 -0.69 -13.41
CA PRO A 168 5.66 -1.02 -14.01
C PRO A 168 6.15 -2.42 -13.61
N VAL A 169 6.95 -3.05 -14.48
CA VAL A 169 7.55 -4.36 -14.20
C VAL A 169 8.36 -4.30 -12.90
N GLY A 170 8.11 -5.26 -11.99
CA GLY A 170 8.79 -5.34 -10.70
C GLY A 170 8.24 -4.40 -9.63
N GLN A 171 7.14 -3.69 -9.89
CA GLN A 171 6.47 -2.81 -8.91
C GLN A 171 5.15 -3.39 -8.39
N ASP A 172 4.86 -4.64 -8.74
CA ASP A 172 3.65 -5.41 -8.44
C ASP A 172 3.84 -6.36 -7.24
N ALA A 173 4.40 -5.86 -6.14
CA ALA A 173 4.66 -6.68 -4.97
C ALA A 173 3.36 -7.26 -4.34
N VAL A 174 3.40 -8.50 -3.88
CA VAL A 174 2.25 -9.21 -3.24
C VAL A 174 1.69 -8.44 -2.05
N GLY A 175 0.39 -8.18 -2.02
CA GLY A 175 -0.23 -7.30 -1.02
C GLY A 175 -0.57 -5.90 -1.55
N SER A 176 -0.31 -5.64 -2.85
CA SER A 176 -0.69 -4.38 -3.48
C SER A 176 -2.17 -4.32 -3.83
N TYR A 177 -2.79 -3.17 -3.57
CA TYR A 177 -3.99 -2.75 -4.28
C TYR A 177 -3.72 -1.47 -5.08
N PHE A 178 -3.79 -1.60 -6.42
CA PHE A 178 -3.72 -0.50 -7.38
C PHE A 178 -5.15 -0.10 -7.76
N MET A 179 -5.76 0.75 -6.93
CA MET A 179 -7.14 1.18 -7.13
C MET A 179 -7.21 2.25 -8.21
N VAL A 180 -8.04 2.03 -9.23
CA VAL A 180 -8.02 2.79 -10.48
C VAL A 180 -9.14 3.82 -10.55
N THR A 181 -10.38 3.42 -10.33
CA THR A 181 -11.58 4.27 -10.42
C THR A 181 -12.36 4.20 -9.11
N GLY A 182 -11.99 5.07 -8.18
CA GLY A 182 -12.68 5.31 -6.92
C GLY A 182 -13.80 6.31 -7.08
N PHE A 183 -14.75 6.28 -6.16
CA PHE A 183 -15.90 7.18 -6.10
C PHE A 183 -16.47 7.17 -4.68
N ASP A 184 -17.32 8.14 -4.35
CA ASP A 184 -18.02 8.12 -3.07
C ASP A 184 -18.91 6.89 -2.98
N GLY A 185 -18.62 6.02 -2.01
CA GLY A 185 -19.36 4.77 -1.82
C GLY A 185 -18.77 3.56 -2.55
N GLY A 186 -17.57 3.63 -3.14
CA GLY A 186 -16.87 2.42 -3.57
C GLY A 186 -15.59 2.63 -4.37
N TYR A 187 -15.13 1.54 -4.99
CA TYR A 187 -13.90 1.52 -5.76
C TYR A 187 -13.84 0.39 -6.76
N SER A 188 -12.97 0.52 -7.78
CA SER A 188 -12.59 -0.56 -8.68
C SER A 188 -11.11 -0.48 -9.05
N GLY A 189 -10.43 -1.63 -9.15
CA GLY A 189 -9.02 -1.70 -9.53
C GLY A 189 -8.43 -3.10 -9.56
N ILE A 190 -7.10 -3.20 -9.45
CA ILE A 190 -6.37 -4.47 -9.57
C ILE A 190 -5.51 -4.77 -8.34
N GLN A 191 -5.53 -6.03 -7.88
CA GLN A 191 -4.79 -6.50 -6.72
C GLN A 191 -3.76 -7.57 -7.08
N VAL A 192 -2.69 -7.64 -6.28
CA VAL A 192 -1.74 -8.76 -6.25
C VAL A 192 -1.89 -9.49 -4.93
N LYS A 193 -2.34 -10.73 -4.98
CA LYS A 193 -2.35 -11.67 -3.84
C LYS A 193 -1.18 -12.64 -3.95
N GLU A 194 -1.00 -13.47 -2.93
CA GLU A 194 0.11 -14.44 -2.89
C GLU A 194 0.12 -15.37 -4.11
N ASN A 195 -1.04 -15.92 -4.46
CA ASN A 195 -1.17 -16.92 -5.53
C ASN A 195 -2.11 -16.48 -6.67
N GLU A 196 -2.71 -15.29 -6.55
CA GLU A 196 -3.76 -14.84 -7.47
C GLU A 196 -3.63 -13.35 -7.76
N ARG A 197 -4.24 -12.93 -8.87
CA ARG A 197 -4.40 -11.53 -9.24
C ARG A 197 -5.86 -11.27 -9.50
N TRP A 198 -6.37 -10.21 -8.87
CA TRP A 198 -7.81 -9.92 -8.90
C TRP A 198 -8.06 -8.60 -9.62
N ILE A 199 -9.15 -8.56 -10.39
CA ILE A 199 -9.85 -7.32 -10.72
C ILE A 199 -10.98 -7.20 -9.70
N LEU A 200 -11.00 -6.13 -8.89
CA LEU A 200 -11.93 -5.95 -7.79
C LEU A 200 -12.84 -4.76 -8.06
N PHE A 201 -14.11 -4.88 -7.67
CA PHE A 201 -15.11 -3.81 -7.66
C PHE A 201 -16.00 -3.94 -6.42
N SER A 202 -16.03 -2.91 -5.58
CA SER A 202 -16.78 -2.90 -4.32
C SER A 202 -17.63 -1.65 -4.18
N VAL A 203 -18.78 -1.80 -3.52
CA VAL A 203 -19.71 -0.72 -3.18
C VAL A 203 -20.15 -0.89 -1.73
N TRP A 204 -19.92 0.13 -0.90
CA TRP A 204 -20.35 0.15 0.50
C TRP A 204 -21.88 0.14 0.60
N ASP A 205 -22.37 -0.35 1.74
CA ASP A 205 -23.78 -0.22 2.14
C ASP A 205 -24.20 1.26 2.22
N ALA A 206 -25.50 1.51 2.21
CA ALA A 206 -26.03 2.86 2.36
C ALA A 206 -25.75 3.42 3.76
N ASP A 207 -25.64 4.74 3.88
CA ASP A 207 -25.27 5.40 5.15
C ASP A 207 -26.29 5.14 6.27
N ASN A 208 -27.54 4.83 5.91
CA ASN A 208 -28.61 4.43 6.83
C ASN A 208 -28.55 2.95 7.24
N GLY A 209 -27.49 2.22 6.85
CA GLY A 209 -27.27 0.81 7.16
C GLY A 209 -27.96 -0.18 6.21
N GLN A 210 -28.72 0.28 5.22
CA GLN A 210 -29.36 -0.61 4.24
C GLN A 210 -28.33 -1.26 3.32
N LYS A 211 -28.54 -2.55 3.04
CA LYS A 211 -27.59 -3.37 2.31
C LYS A 211 -27.57 -3.06 0.82
N THR A 212 -26.36 -2.97 0.28
CA THR A 212 -26.12 -2.95 -1.16
C THR A 212 -26.40 -4.35 -1.73
N THR A 213 -27.16 -4.44 -2.82
CA THR A 213 -27.59 -5.70 -3.42
C THR A 213 -27.03 -5.88 -4.83
N LEU A 214 -26.67 -7.12 -5.18
CA LEU A 214 -26.21 -7.44 -6.52
C LEU A 214 -27.40 -7.38 -7.49
N VAL A 215 -27.22 -6.72 -8.64
CA VAL A 215 -28.19 -6.70 -9.73
C VAL A 215 -27.82 -7.72 -10.80
N SER A 216 -26.57 -7.69 -11.24
CA SER A 216 -26.03 -8.56 -12.27
C SER A 216 -24.51 -8.60 -12.17
N LYS A 217 -23.89 -9.63 -12.75
CA LYS A 217 -22.44 -9.79 -12.81
C LYS A 217 -21.99 -10.46 -14.09
N GLY A 218 -20.74 -10.21 -14.46
CA GLY A 218 -20.13 -10.77 -15.65
C GLY A 218 -19.75 -12.24 -15.50
N ASN A 219 -19.55 -12.92 -16.63
CA ASN A 219 -19.07 -14.29 -16.64
C ASN A 219 -17.73 -14.47 -15.88
N GLY A 220 -17.70 -15.46 -14.98
CA GLY A 220 -16.55 -15.79 -14.13
C GLY A 220 -16.32 -14.84 -12.95
N VAL A 221 -17.20 -13.86 -12.74
CA VAL A 221 -17.13 -12.93 -11.61
C VAL A 221 -17.72 -13.60 -10.36
N VAL A 222 -16.97 -13.52 -9.26
CA VAL A 222 -17.41 -13.93 -7.92
C VAL A 222 -17.93 -12.70 -7.20
N ASP A 223 -19.04 -12.83 -6.47
CA ASP A 223 -19.60 -11.79 -5.62
C ASP A 223 -19.67 -12.26 -4.17
N ASN A 224 -19.43 -11.35 -3.23
CA ASN A 224 -19.46 -11.57 -1.79
C ASN A 224 -19.94 -10.29 -1.08
N SER A 225 -20.27 -10.39 0.21
CA SER A 225 -20.26 -9.23 1.10
C SER A 225 -18.86 -8.97 1.65
N PHE A 226 -18.60 -7.75 2.12
CA PHE A 226 -17.37 -7.39 2.83
C PHE A 226 -17.65 -6.67 4.16
N GLY A 227 -16.64 -6.63 5.04
CA GLY A 227 -16.68 -6.08 6.39
C GLY A 227 -15.32 -5.51 6.85
N GLY A 228 -15.24 -5.04 8.10
CA GLY A 228 -13.99 -4.60 8.77
C GLY A 228 -13.65 -3.11 8.58
N GLU A 229 -13.85 -2.58 7.38
CA GLU A 229 -13.62 -1.17 7.02
C GLU A 229 -14.93 -0.53 6.50
N GLY A 230 -16.00 -0.73 7.29
CA GLY A 230 -17.39 -0.62 6.83
C GLY A 230 -17.91 -1.95 6.27
N THR A 231 -19.13 -1.95 5.73
CA THR A 231 -19.75 -3.13 5.11
C THR A 231 -20.28 -2.81 3.73
N GLY A 232 -20.40 -3.82 2.87
CA GLY A 232 -20.94 -3.63 1.51
C GLY A 232 -20.92 -4.90 0.67
N GLY A 233 -21.15 -4.72 -0.64
CA GLY A 233 -21.03 -5.75 -1.66
C GLY A 233 -19.71 -5.63 -2.42
N GLN A 234 -19.03 -6.74 -2.66
CA GLN A 234 -17.83 -6.81 -3.50
C GLN A 234 -18.00 -7.85 -4.60
N SER A 235 -17.38 -7.57 -5.73
CA SER A 235 -17.27 -8.48 -6.86
C SER A 235 -15.83 -8.52 -7.33
N TYR A 236 -15.32 -9.70 -7.64
CA TYR A 236 -13.97 -9.84 -8.18
C TYR A 236 -13.90 -10.92 -9.26
N LEU A 237 -12.92 -10.75 -10.13
CA LEU A 237 -12.54 -11.72 -11.13
C LEU A 237 -11.06 -12.09 -10.90
N VAL A 238 -10.78 -13.38 -10.79
CA VAL A 238 -9.40 -13.88 -10.88
C VAL A 238 -8.94 -13.72 -12.32
N PHE A 239 -7.99 -12.80 -12.52
CA PHE A 239 -7.44 -12.48 -13.83
C PHE A 239 -5.95 -12.20 -13.68
N ASN A 240 -5.13 -13.00 -14.34
CA ASN A 240 -3.68 -12.91 -14.26
C ASN A 240 -3.14 -11.72 -15.07
N TRP A 241 -3.47 -10.50 -14.63
CA TRP A 241 -2.94 -9.28 -15.23
C TRP A 241 -1.41 -9.23 -15.06
N VAL A 242 -0.73 -8.65 -16.05
CA VAL A 242 0.71 -8.65 -16.21
C VAL A 242 1.24 -7.23 -16.00
N ALA A 243 2.26 -7.07 -15.16
CA ALA A 243 2.96 -5.80 -15.01
C ALA A 243 3.58 -5.35 -16.33
N GLY A 244 3.57 -4.05 -16.60
CA GLY A 244 3.96 -3.44 -17.87
C GLY A 244 2.80 -3.22 -18.84
N ASN A 245 1.71 -4.00 -18.73
CA ASN A 245 0.50 -3.77 -19.52
C ASN A 245 -0.31 -2.58 -19.00
N THR A 246 -0.97 -1.87 -19.92
CA THR A 246 -1.95 -0.83 -19.58
C THR A 246 -3.36 -1.42 -19.61
N TYR A 247 -4.01 -1.45 -18.45
CA TYR A 247 -5.43 -1.80 -18.31
C TYR A 247 -6.27 -0.54 -18.31
N LYS A 248 -7.53 -0.68 -18.70
CA LYS A 248 -8.48 0.44 -18.72
C LYS A 248 -9.66 0.12 -17.84
N PHE A 249 -10.11 1.07 -17.06
CA PHE A 249 -11.26 0.94 -16.17
C PHE A 249 -12.28 2.00 -16.53
N ILE A 250 -13.55 1.61 -16.49
CA ILE A 250 -14.65 2.56 -16.54
C ILE A 250 -15.71 2.13 -15.52
N THR A 251 -16.20 3.09 -14.75
CA THR A 251 -17.35 2.89 -13.86
C THR A 251 -18.52 3.74 -14.34
N ARG A 252 -19.73 3.28 -14.06
CA ARG A 252 -20.98 4.01 -14.29
C ARG A 252 -21.72 4.14 -12.97
N ILE A 253 -22.13 5.35 -12.63
CA ILE A 253 -22.97 5.64 -11.46
C ILE A 253 -24.20 6.40 -11.95
N ARG A 254 -25.37 5.79 -11.77
CA ARG A 254 -26.63 6.33 -12.26
C ARG A 254 -27.75 6.18 -11.22
N PRO A 255 -28.48 7.26 -10.92
CA PRO A 255 -29.69 7.16 -10.12
C PRO A 255 -30.74 6.22 -10.75
N ASP A 256 -31.41 5.47 -9.89
CA ASP A 256 -32.65 4.75 -10.17
C ASP A 256 -33.77 5.42 -9.37
N THR A 257 -34.32 6.49 -9.94
CA THR A 257 -35.33 7.35 -9.30
C THR A 257 -36.61 6.61 -8.97
N ALA A 258 -36.94 5.53 -9.70
CA ALA A 258 -38.11 4.70 -9.43
C ALA A 258 -38.01 3.98 -8.08
N THR A 259 -36.80 3.71 -7.60
CA THR A 259 -36.57 2.95 -6.36
C THR A 259 -35.80 3.74 -5.29
N GLY A 260 -35.51 5.03 -5.52
CA GLY A 260 -34.73 5.86 -4.61
C GLY A 260 -33.32 5.31 -4.33
N SER A 261 -32.76 4.58 -5.29
CA SER A 261 -31.46 3.91 -5.20
C SER A 261 -30.51 4.42 -6.27
N THR A 262 -29.23 4.07 -6.20
CA THR A 262 -28.24 4.33 -7.25
C THR A 262 -27.61 3.02 -7.70
N LEU A 263 -27.44 2.87 -9.01
CA LEU A 263 -26.78 1.72 -9.64
C LEU A 263 -25.32 2.06 -9.92
N TYR A 264 -24.43 1.16 -9.51
CA TYR A 264 -22.98 1.26 -9.65
C TYR A 264 -22.51 0.10 -10.50
N SER A 265 -21.89 0.38 -11.64
CA SER A 265 -21.40 -0.65 -12.56
C SER A 265 -19.94 -0.46 -12.86
N ALA A 266 -19.19 -1.55 -13.08
CA ALA A 266 -17.78 -1.48 -13.42
C ALA A 266 -17.41 -2.42 -14.56
N TRP A 267 -16.48 -1.96 -15.39
CA TRP A 267 -15.86 -2.71 -16.46
C TRP A 267 -14.35 -2.51 -16.45
N PHE A 268 -13.64 -3.52 -16.92
CA PHE A 268 -12.21 -3.39 -17.21
C PHE A 268 -11.91 -3.89 -18.63
N PHE A 269 -10.89 -3.31 -19.23
CA PHE A 269 -10.36 -3.74 -20.52
C PHE A 269 -9.04 -4.47 -20.29
N ALA A 270 -8.97 -5.69 -20.80
CA ALA A 270 -7.75 -6.49 -20.82
C ALA A 270 -7.10 -6.40 -22.21
N PRO A 271 -5.86 -5.88 -22.33
CA PRO A 271 -5.15 -5.89 -23.60
C PRO A 271 -4.87 -7.32 -24.11
N GLU A 272 -4.78 -8.31 -23.22
CA GLU A 272 -4.53 -9.72 -23.58
C GLU A 272 -5.65 -10.32 -24.44
N SER A 273 -6.89 -9.89 -24.21
CA SER A 273 -8.06 -10.34 -24.97
C SER A 273 -8.62 -9.26 -25.89
N ASN A 274 -8.03 -8.06 -25.88
CA ASN A 274 -8.51 -6.88 -26.61
C ASN A 274 -10.02 -6.63 -26.45
N ALA A 275 -10.53 -6.80 -25.22
CA ALA A 275 -11.97 -6.77 -24.96
C ALA A 275 -12.29 -6.14 -23.60
N TRP A 276 -13.43 -5.44 -23.55
CA TRP A 276 -14.05 -5.03 -22.31
C TRP A 276 -14.72 -6.23 -21.64
N ARG A 277 -14.57 -6.32 -20.32
CA ARG A 277 -15.22 -7.31 -19.47
C ARG A 277 -16.01 -6.59 -18.39
N TYR A 278 -17.24 -7.03 -18.22
CA TYR A 278 -18.14 -6.56 -17.17
C TYR A 278 -17.80 -7.25 -15.85
N LEU A 279 -17.76 -6.48 -14.75
CA LEU A 279 -17.61 -7.02 -13.41
C LEU A 279 -18.98 -7.25 -12.78
N ALA A 280 -19.64 -6.18 -12.37
CA ALA A 280 -20.95 -6.26 -11.77
C ALA A 280 -21.69 -4.93 -11.85
N THR A 281 -22.99 -5.00 -11.55
CA THR A 281 -23.81 -3.87 -11.16
C THR A 281 -24.34 -4.13 -9.77
N TRP A 282 -24.03 -3.22 -8.86
CA TRP A 282 -24.55 -3.18 -7.51
C TRP A 282 -25.61 -2.08 -7.40
N LYS A 283 -26.63 -2.31 -6.59
CA LYS A 283 -27.66 -1.33 -6.24
C LYS A 283 -27.45 -0.89 -4.80
N ARG A 284 -27.13 0.39 -4.60
CA ARG A 284 -27.03 1.02 -3.29
C ARG A 284 -28.36 1.74 -2.98
N PRO A 285 -29.13 1.30 -1.98
CA PRO A 285 -30.41 1.93 -1.62
C PRO A 285 -30.21 3.31 -0.98
N SER A 286 -31.30 4.07 -0.84
CA SER A 286 -31.33 5.40 -0.19
C SER A 286 -30.21 6.35 -0.64
N THR A 287 -29.87 6.28 -1.92
CA THR A 287 -28.79 7.03 -2.53
C THR A 287 -29.28 7.53 -3.88
N ASN A 288 -29.09 8.81 -4.17
CA ASN A 288 -29.49 9.44 -5.43
C ASN A 288 -28.35 10.31 -5.95
N THR A 289 -27.37 9.70 -6.61
CA THR A 289 -26.15 10.41 -7.03
C THR A 289 -25.62 9.96 -8.38
N TYR A 290 -24.77 10.82 -8.95
CA TYR A 290 -23.88 10.53 -10.06
C TYR A 290 -22.45 10.32 -9.52
N GLN A 291 -21.44 10.28 -10.40
CA GLN A 291 -20.04 10.22 -9.99
C GLN A 291 -19.66 11.42 -9.11
N SER A 292 -18.99 11.13 -7.99
CA SER A 292 -18.39 12.10 -7.08
C SER A 292 -17.23 11.43 -6.35
N GLY A 293 -16.35 12.23 -5.74
CA GLY A 293 -15.18 11.71 -5.01
C GLY A 293 -14.26 10.86 -5.89
N ASN A 294 -14.11 11.20 -7.17
CA ASN A 294 -13.33 10.38 -8.08
C ASN A 294 -11.86 10.38 -7.71
N HIS A 295 -11.24 9.21 -7.56
CA HIS A 295 -9.85 9.09 -7.15
C HIS A 295 -9.20 7.79 -7.61
N SER A 296 -7.89 7.70 -7.47
CA SER A 296 -7.09 6.47 -7.54
C SER A 296 -6.25 6.36 -6.27
N PHE A 297 -5.87 5.15 -5.85
CA PHE A 297 -4.97 4.99 -4.71
C PHE A 297 -3.99 3.82 -4.88
N LEU A 298 -2.94 3.83 -4.08
CA LEU A 298 -1.98 2.75 -3.95
C LEU A 298 -1.88 2.35 -2.49
N GLU A 299 -2.13 1.08 -2.21
CA GLU A 299 -2.17 0.51 -0.87
C GLU A 299 -1.33 -0.76 -0.79
N ASN A 300 -0.75 -0.99 0.40
CA ASN A 300 -0.32 -2.30 0.84
C ASN A 300 -1.26 -2.82 1.93
N PHE A 301 -1.87 -3.99 1.72
CA PHE A 301 -2.77 -4.63 2.68
C PHE A 301 -2.11 -5.75 3.51
N ILE A 302 -0.80 -5.97 3.35
CA ILE A 302 -0.02 -6.97 4.11
C ILE A 302 1.04 -6.27 4.95
N ASP A 303 0.84 -6.25 6.27
CA ASP A 303 1.74 -5.57 7.21
C ASP A 303 3.17 -6.16 7.20
N THR A 304 3.31 -7.45 6.93
CA THR A 304 4.63 -8.10 6.83
C THR A 304 5.40 -7.75 5.54
N ASN A 305 4.78 -7.07 4.57
CA ASN A 305 5.40 -6.75 3.28
C ASN A 305 5.61 -5.23 3.02
N GLY A 306 5.59 -4.41 4.06
CA GLY A 306 5.82 -2.96 3.94
C GLY A 306 7.24 -2.54 3.56
N TYR A 307 8.19 -3.47 3.63
CA TYR A 307 9.58 -3.28 3.17
C TYR A 307 9.74 -3.42 1.65
N ALA A 308 8.70 -3.88 0.94
CA ALA A 308 8.68 -3.92 -0.52
C ALA A 308 8.09 -2.62 -1.08
N GLY A 309 8.80 -2.00 -2.02
CA GLY A 309 8.35 -0.82 -2.74
C GLY A 309 7.31 -1.15 -3.81
N ARG A 310 6.38 -0.23 -4.02
CA ARG A 310 5.31 -0.34 -5.03
C ARG A 310 5.15 0.97 -5.77
N ARG A 311 4.75 0.87 -7.04
CA ARG A 311 4.54 2.04 -7.90
C ARG A 311 3.50 1.75 -8.97
N VAL A 312 2.77 2.78 -9.38
CA VAL A 312 1.75 2.72 -10.41
C VAL A 312 1.64 4.04 -11.15
N GLN A 313 1.24 3.98 -12.41
CA GLN A 313 0.90 5.15 -13.23
C GLN A 313 -0.59 5.12 -13.59
N TYR A 314 -1.24 6.28 -13.49
CA TYR A 314 -2.63 6.52 -13.88
C TYR A 314 -2.69 7.55 -15.00
N GLY A 315 -3.27 7.17 -16.12
CA GLY A 315 -3.33 8.00 -17.32
C GLY A 315 -4.74 8.18 -17.85
N ASN A 316 -4.87 9.15 -18.77
CA ASN A 316 -6.02 9.31 -19.65
C ASN A 316 -7.36 9.35 -18.90
N GLN A 317 -7.48 10.15 -17.84
CA GLN A 317 -8.73 10.27 -17.09
C GLN A 317 -9.76 11.06 -17.90
N TRP A 318 -10.98 10.52 -18.01
CA TRP A 318 -12.10 11.15 -18.71
C TRP A 318 -13.41 10.95 -17.96
N ALA A 319 -14.24 11.99 -17.96
CA ALA A 319 -15.58 11.99 -17.38
C ALA A 319 -16.62 12.13 -18.50
N ARG A 320 -17.67 11.31 -18.50
CA ARG A 320 -18.81 11.45 -19.43
C ARG A 320 -20.07 11.82 -18.65
N ASN A 321 -20.70 12.94 -18.99
CA ASN A 321 -21.96 13.34 -18.36
C ASN A 321 -23.19 12.62 -18.94
N VAL A 322 -24.35 12.86 -18.32
CA VAL A 322 -25.65 12.30 -18.75
C VAL A 322 -26.08 12.68 -20.16
N ASN A 323 -25.59 13.81 -20.70
CA ASN A 323 -25.85 14.25 -22.07
C ASN A 323 -24.88 13.62 -23.08
N GLY A 324 -23.95 12.80 -22.60
CA GLY A 324 -22.94 12.12 -23.39
C GLY A 324 -21.71 12.95 -23.75
N THR A 325 -21.56 14.14 -23.17
CA THR A 325 -20.36 14.97 -23.35
C THR A 325 -19.20 14.39 -22.55
N TRP A 326 -18.08 14.17 -23.22
CA TRP A 326 -16.81 13.77 -22.61
C TRP A 326 -15.98 15.00 -22.20
N SER A 327 -15.37 14.93 -21.03
CA SER A 327 -14.48 15.96 -20.48
C SER A 327 -13.19 15.31 -20.01
N GLU A 328 -12.06 15.79 -20.54
CA GLU A 328 -10.75 15.32 -20.12
C GLU A 328 -10.45 15.83 -18.71
N VAL A 329 -9.96 14.94 -17.85
CA VAL A 329 -9.58 15.27 -16.48
C VAL A 329 -8.06 15.31 -16.40
N THR A 330 -7.51 16.49 -16.16
CA THR A 330 -6.05 16.75 -16.19
C THR A 330 -5.47 17.17 -14.85
N ALA A 331 -6.31 17.60 -13.89
CA ALA A 331 -5.88 17.99 -12.55
C ALA A 331 -6.02 16.81 -11.58
N GLY A 332 -5.03 16.65 -10.70
CA GLY A 332 -5.00 15.65 -9.65
C GLY A 332 -4.49 16.25 -8.33
N HIS A 333 -5.15 15.90 -7.23
CA HIS A 333 -4.77 16.33 -5.88
C HIS A 333 -4.21 15.14 -5.08
N PHE A 334 -2.93 15.21 -4.72
CA PHE A 334 -2.19 14.16 -4.04
C PHE A 334 -2.40 14.21 -2.52
N THR A 335 -2.81 13.09 -1.92
CA THR A 335 -3.00 12.95 -0.47
C THR A 335 -2.43 11.63 0.04
N GLY A 336 -2.32 11.51 1.37
CA GLY A 336 -1.87 10.30 2.06
C GLY A 336 -2.81 9.98 3.22
N ASP A 337 -2.78 8.74 3.68
CA ASP A 337 -3.54 8.27 4.84
C ASP A 337 -2.99 8.80 6.18
N ALA A 338 -3.59 8.34 7.28
CA ALA A 338 -3.19 8.68 8.63
C ALA A 338 -1.73 8.28 8.95
N THR A 339 -1.23 7.19 8.36
CA THR A 339 0.17 6.75 8.53
C THR A 339 1.14 7.79 7.98
N ALA A 340 0.82 8.38 6.82
CA ALA A 340 1.59 9.46 6.21
C ALA A 340 1.46 10.77 7.00
N THR A 341 0.25 11.19 7.35
CA THR A 341 0.01 12.47 8.04
C THR A 341 0.58 12.50 9.46
N ASN A 342 0.59 11.35 10.15
CA ASN A 342 1.16 11.21 11.49
C ASN A 342 2.67 10.93 11.48
N ALA A 343 3.32 11.01 10.30
CA ALA A 343 4.75 10.79 10.10
C ALA A 343 5.28 9.46 10.68
N GLN A 344 4.42 8.44 10.79
CA GLN A 344 4.84 7.09 11.19
C GLN A 344 5.72 6.45 10.13
N ARG A 345 5.47 6.80 8.86
CA ARG A 345 6.25 6.43 7.68
C ARG A 345 6.36 7.62 6.73
N MET A 346 7.46 7.72 6.01
CA MET A 346 7.81 8.83 5.11
C MET A 346 8.16 8.36 3.70
N ASP A 347 8.00 7.08 3.39
CA ASP A 347 8.22 6.49 2.08
C ASP A 347 6.92 6.49 1.28
N TYR A 348 6.47 7.70 0.96
CA TYR A 348 5.33 7.99 0.09
C TYR A 348 5.68 9.06 -0.95
N ALA A 349 5.14 8.92 -2.16
CA ALA A 349 5.28 9.92 -3.20
C ALA A 349 4.14 9.82 -4.22
N GLY A 350 3.86 10.94 -4.88
CA GLY A 350 2.96 11.02 -6.01
C GLY A 350 3.23 12.26 -6.82
N GLY A 351 2.78 12.28 -8.06
CA GLY A 351 3.01 13.43 -8.95
C GLY A 351 2.87 13.05 -10.41
N LEU A 352 3.71 13.65 -11.26
CA LEU A 352 3.71 13.41 -12.70
C LEU A 352 4.93 12.64 -13.14
N GLU A 353 4.72 11.66 -14.01
CA GLU A 353 5.76 10.90 -14.70
C GLU A 353 5.28 10.57 -16.11
N ASN A 354 6.07 10.90 -17.13
CA ASN A 354 5.77 10.60 -18.54
C ASN A 354 4.36 11.04 -18.99
N GLY A 355 3.92 12.22 -18.56
CA GLY A 355 2.60 12.77 -18.90
C GLY A 355 1.42 12.09 -18.19
N ARG A 356 1.68 11.22 -17.21
CA ARG A 356 0.68 10.50 -16.41
C ARG A 356 0.85 10.87 -14.93
N PHE A 357 -0.19 10.65 -14.14
CA PHE A 357 -0.04 10.66 -12.69
C PHE A 357 0.70 9.40 -12.25
N TYR A 358 1.48 9.47 -11.17
CA TYR A 358 2.02 8.29 -10.51
C TYR A 358 1.78 8.35 -9.01
N LEU A 359 1.74 7.16 -8.40
CA LEU A 359 1.79 6.96 -6.95
C LEU A 359 2.88 5.94 -6.63
N ARG A 360 3.53 6.10 -5.48
CA ARG A 360 4.59 5.23 -4.97
C ARG A 360 4.53 5.19 -3.44
N ASN A 361 4.62 4.00 -2.86
CA ASN A 361 4.74 3.84 -1.42
C ASN A 361 5.54 2.58 -1.04
N GLY A 362 5.90 2.49 0.24
CA GLY A 362 6.63 1.35 0.79
C GLY A 362 8.08 1.28 0.34
N GLY A 363 8.84 0.31 0.85
CA GLY A 363 10.22 0.09 0.43
C GLY A 363 11.26 1.05 1.02
N PHE A 364 10.85 1.94 1.94
CA PHE A 364 11.77 2.79 2.72
C PHE A 364 12.70 3.65 1.84
N PHE A 365 12.20 4.15 0.71
CA PHE A 365 12.95 5.10 -0.11
C PHE A 365 13.10 6.46 0.60
N ALA A 366 14.14 7.21 0.24
CA ALA A 366 14.56 8.40 1.02
C ALA A 366 13.79 9.68 0.68
N ASP A 367 13.48 9.87 -0.61
CA ASP A 367 12.83 11.02 -1.20
C ASP A 367 11.31 10.91 -1.12
N TYR A 368 10.62 11.93 -0.60
CA TYR A 368 9.16 11.91 -0.51
C TYR A 368 8.57 13.19 -1.08
N VAL A 369 7.30 13.12 -1.48
CA VAL A 369 6.56 14.29 -1.94
C VAL A 369 5.68 14.78 -0.80
N PRO A 370 5.73 16.07 -0.40
CA PRO A 370 4.80 16.61 0.58
C PRO A 370 3.34 16.33 0.20
N LEU A 371 2.50 16.06 1.19
CA LEU A 371 1.08 15.82 0.95
C LEU A 371 0.36 17.11 0.52
N ASN A 372 -0.87 16.96 0.02
CA ASN A 372 -1.79 18.04 -0.37
C ASN A 372 -1.29 18.92 -1.52
N GLN A 373 -0.59 18.29 -2.48
CA GLN A 373 -0.09 18.96 -3.68
C GLN A 373 -1.04 18.78 -4.85
N ASN A 374 -1.14 19.82 -5.69
CA ASN A 374 -1.87 19.74 -6.95
C ASN A 374 -0.90 19.49 -8.11
N PHE A 375 -1.28 18.57 -9.00
CA PHE A 375 -0.56 18.24 -10.21
C PHE A 375 -1.48 18.40 -11.41
N THR A 376 -0.94 18.86 -12.54
CA THR A 376 -1.68 18.94 -13.80
C THR A 376 -0.92 18.20 -14.89
N ARG A 377 -1.47 17.09 -15.37
CA ARG A 377 -0.89 16.36 -16.51
C ARG A 377 -1.19 17.11 -17.82
N PRO A 378 -0.34 16.97 -18.86
CA PRO A 378 -0.66 17.46 -20.19
C PRO A 378 -2.01 16.89 -20.69
N ALA A 379 -2.84 17.77 -21.25
CA ALA A 379 -4.05 17.36 -21.95
C ALA A 379 -3.67 16.60 -23.23
N THR A 380 -4.38 15.50 -23.50
CA THR A 380 -4.22 14.72 -24.73
C THR A 380 -5.19 15.20 -25.80
N GLY A 381 -6.36 15.73 -25.41
CA GLY A 381 -7.45 16.09 -26.31
C GLY A 381 -8.07 14.90 -27.05
N GLN A 382 -7.66 13.67 -26.72
CA GLN A 382 -8.12 12.45 -27.39
C GLN A 382 -9.00 11.65 -26.44
N GLN A 383 -10.30 11.64 -26.72
CA GLN A 383 -11.26 10.83 -25.98
C GLN A 383 -10.88 9.32 -26.06
N PRO A 384 -11.10 8.53 -25.00
CA PRO A 384 -10.96 7.08 -25.08
C PRO A 384 -11.81 6.50 -26.22
N THR A 385 -11.21 5.58 -26.98
CA THR A 385 -11.91 4.79 -28.00
C THR A 385 -12.78 3.73 -27.31
N ILE A 386 -13.99 4.14 -26.91
CA ILE A 386 -14.98 3.31 -26.24
C ILE A 386 -16.39 3.73 -26.66
N ASN A 387 -17.22 2.77 -27.02
CA ASN A 387 -18.65 2.98 -27.15
C ASN A 387 -19.34 2.44 -25.89
N VAL A 388 -19.82 3.35 -25.05
CA VAL A 388 -20.44 2.99 -23.76
C VAL A 388 -21.78 2.27 -23.93
N ASP A 389 -22.44 2.44 -25.08
CA ASP A 389 -23.74 1.81 -25.37
C ASP A 389 -23.59 0.33 -25.77
N THR A 390 -22.36 -0.09 -26.10
CA THR A 390 -22.04 -1.49 -26.47
C THR A 390 -21.19 -2.19 -25.43
N LEU A 391 -21.04 -1.63 -24.23
CA LEU A 391 -20.37 -2.32 -23.13
C LEU A 391 -21.15 -3.59 -22.74
N PRO A 392 -20.46 -4.72 -22.48
CA PRO A 392 -21.14 -5.95 -22.10
C PRO A 392 -21.88 -5.77 -20.78
N THR A 393 -23.00 -6.45 -20.60
CA THR A 393 -23.81 -6.38 -19.37
C THR A 393 -23.98 -7.74 -18.70
N GLN A 394 -23.32 -8.78 -19.22
CA GLN A 394 -23.27 -10.16 -18.72
C GLN A 394 -21.92 -10.80 -19.05
#